data_AF-A0A2S5TAG8-F1
#
_entry.id   AF-A0A2S5TAG8-F1
#
_cell.length_a   1.000
_cell.length_b   1.000
_cell.length_c   1.000
_cell.angle_alpha   90.00
_cell.angle_beta   90.00
_cell.angle_gamma   90.00
#
_symmetry.space_group_name_H-M   'P 1'
#
loop_
_entity.id
_entity.type
_entity.pdbx_description
1 polymer ?
#
loop_
_entity_poly.entity_id
_entity_poly.type
_entity_poly.pdbx_seq_one_letter_code
_entity_poly.pdbx_strand_id
1 'polypeptide(L)'
;MSGGGSPAAACEPRRVGWSALRKPAGGARRAAAEDHWFEVPGELVSQYGVLWLRAAPGADLSELLESLRQGTYRRPFVLDDGVTRRLHFDFNSIQSEMTIGDPLELNFAYTRRMMAFLLFHPRPEHVVVVGLGGGSMTRFCHRQLPETRVTTVEIDEDVIAMSDFFGFPGGDGRSQLVHADAAEYFATTDDMADVVLIDGCDRWGTATTFCDADFYVKLRARLRPGGLMVLNLIGRDHRKTAAVAGVTRAFGGRHIAMSVPEGGNHLLFAFNEGCVAPDWQALRQQAETLEDAHRLNFPAFARRLQRNCSIEGWR
;
A
#
# COMPACT_ATOMS: atom_id res chain seq x y z
N MET A 1 48.25 40.22 -2.86
CA MET A 1 46.90 40.81 -2.77
C MET A 1 46.06 40.11 -3.84
N SER A 2 45.37 38.99 -3.54
CA SER A 2 43.96 38.92 -3.04
C SER A 2 42.97 39.65 -3.96
N GLY A 3 41.85 39.09 -4.43
CA GLY A 3 41.19 37.78 -4.33
C GLY A 3 40.35 37.60 -5.62
N GLY A 4 39.49 36.62 -5.83
CA GLY A 4 38.71 35.76 -4.93
C GLY A 4 37.31 35.65 -5.57
N GLY A 5 36.86 34.45 -5.93
CA GLY A 5 35.60 34.25 -6.66
C GLY A 5 35.22 32.78 -6.83
N SER A 6 34.91 32.16 -5.70
CA SER A 6 34.24 30.87 -5.42
C SER A 6 33.74 29.99 -6.59
N PRO A 7 34.11 28.68 -6.64
CA PRO A 7 33.32 27.69 -7.36
C PRO A 7 32.10 27.24 -6.54
N ALA A 8 31.02 26.95 -7.25
CA ALA A 8 29.73 26.53 -6.74
C ALA A 8 29.85 25.27 -5.85
N ALA A 9 29.18 25.31 -4.70
CA ALA A 9 29.02 24.17 -3.81
C ALA A 9 28.14 23.11 -4.48
N ALA A 10 28.73 21.96 -4.80
CA ALA A 10 27.99 20.76 -5.13
C ALA A 10 27.24 20.29 -3.87
N CYS A 11 25.92 20.30 -3.94
CA CYS A 11 25.06 19.77 -2.88
C CYS A 11 25.11 18.23 -2.95
N GLU A 12 25.97 17.62 -2.14
CA GLU A 12 26.01 16.17 -1.96
C GLU A 12 24.70 15.68 -1.31
N PRO A 13 24.06 14.61 -1.82
CA PRO A 13 22.93 14.00 -1.14
C PRO A 13 23.44 13.34 0.14
N ARG A 14 22.99 13.85 1.30
CA ARG A 14 23.24 13.24 2.62
C ARG A 14 22.71 11.80 2.62
N ARG A 15 23.61 10.82 2.54
CA ARG A 15 23.32 9.42 2.87
C ARG A 15 23.02 9.35 4.36
N VAL A 16 21.74 9.24 4.72
CA VAL A 16 21.35 8.82 6.07
C VAL A 16 21.60 7.32 6.15
N GLY A 17 22.45 6.89 7.08
CA GLY A 17 22.78 5.49 7.28
C GLY A 17 21.59 4.71 7.84
N TRP A 18 21.02 3.81 7.04
CA TRP A 18 19.94 2.90 7.44
C TRP A 18 20.44 1.60 8.09
N SER A 19 21.70 1.54 8.53
CA SER A 19 22.34 0.33 9.07
C SER A 19 21.98 -0.01 10.53
N ALA A 20 20.87 0.52 11.07
CA ALA A 20 20.47 0.26 12.46
C ALA A 20 18.95 0.22 12.64
N LEU A 21 18.24 -0.60 11.87
CA LEU A 21 16.91 -1.08 12.25
C LEU A 21 17.06 -2.41 13.00
N ARG A 22 17.57 -2.34 14.24
CA ARG A 22 17.42 -3.39 15.24
C ARG A 22 16.07 -3.19 15.95
N LYS A 23 15.38 -4.30 16.23
CA LYS A 23 14.13 -4.43 17.02
C LYS A 23 13.93 -3.27 18.03
N PRO A 24 12.78 -2.55 18.05
CA PRO A 24 12.51 -1.61 19.13
C PRO A 24 12.19 -2.35 20.44
N ALA A 25 12.70 -1.82 21.56
CA ALA A 25 12.31 -2.26 22.90
C ALA A 25 10.91 -1.70 23.22
N GLY A 26 10.03 -2.57 23.74
CA GLY A 26 8.60 -2.33 23.89
C GLY A 26 8.22 -1.16 24.79
N GLY A 27 7.22 -0.38 24.35
CA GLY A 27 6.51 0.62 25.12
C GLY A 27 5.20 0.08 25.69
N ALA A 28 4.96 0.32 26.97
CA ALA A 28 3.90 -0.30 27.76
C ALA A 28 2.47 0.00 27.27
N ARG A 29 1.75 -1.06 26.86
CA ARG A 29 0.28 -1.16 26.88
C ARG A 29 -0.09 -2.49 27.56
N ARG A 30 -1.20 -2.49 28.33
CA ARG A 30 -1.65 -3.58 29.21
C ARG A 30 -1.63 -4.96 28.53
N ALA A 31 -0.85 -5.89 29.10
CA ALA A 31 -0.58 -7.22 28.57
C ALA A 31 -1.80 -8.18 28.69
N ALA A 32 -2.48 -8.41 27.57
CA ALA A 32 -2.83 -9.80 27.22
C ALA A 32 -1.50 -10.53 26.95
N ALA A 33 -1.39 -11.84 27.22
CA ALA A 33 -0.13 -12.56 26.99
C ALA A 33 0.31 -12.35 25.54
N GLU A 34 1.36 -11.54 25.33
CA GLU A 34 1.77 -11.09 24.00
C GLU A 34 2.38 -12.26 23.24
N ASP A 35 1.91 -12.49 22.01
CA ASP A 35 2.51 -13.46 21.09
C ASP A 35 4.03 -13.26 20.99
N HIS A 36 4.76 -14.37 20.85
CA HIS A 36 6.21 -14.40 20.75
C HIS A 36 6.68 -14.46 19.30
N TRP A 37 7.81 -13.80 19.02
CA TRP A 37 8.51 -13.85 17.73
C TRP A 37 9.62 -14.89 17.75
N PHE A 38 9.50 -15.92 16.92
CA PHE A 38 10.59 -16.85 16.63
C PHE A 38 11.44 -16.31 15.49
N GLU A 39 12.74 -16.18 15.75
CA GLU A 39 13.76 -15.95 14.73
C GLU A 39 14.28 -17.30 14.24
N VAL A 40 14.10 -17.59 12.96
CA VAL A 40 14.35 -18.91 12.38
C VAL A 40 15.32 -18.79 11.20
N PRO A 41 16.49 -19.47 11.23
CA PRO A 41 17.35 -19.57 10.06
C PRO A 41 16.61 -20.20 8.88
N GLY A 42 16.64 -19.55 7.72
CA GLY A 42 15.89 -19.95 6.53
C GLY A 42 16.24 -21.35 6.04
N GLU A 43 17.47 -21.80 6.26
CA GLU A 43 17.96 -23.10 5.85
C GLU A 43 17.15 -24.25 6.47
N LEU A 44 16.55 -24.03 7.64
CA LEU A 44 15.68 -25.01 8.30
C LEU A 44 14.41 -25.29 7.49
N VAL A 45 14.00 -24.39 6.62
CA VAL A 45 12.81 -24.51 5.75
C VAL A 45 13.16 -24.31 4.27
N SER A 46 14.42 -24.57 3.90
CA SER A 46 14.92 -24.48 2.52
C SER A 46 14.75 -23.09 1.89
N GLN A 47 14.87 -22.04 2.71
CA GLN A 47 14.90 -20.63 2.30
C GLN A 47 16.29 -20.03 2.58
N TYR A 48 16.57 -18.88 1.97
CA TYR A 48 17.77 -18.09 2.27
C TYR A 48 17.40 -16.89 3.14
N GLY A 49 18.18 -16.63 4.20
CA GLY A 49 17.95 -15.52 5.12
C GLY A 49 17.35 -15.94 6.46
N VAL A 50 16.58 -15.06 7.09
CA VAL A 50 15.97 -15.24 8.40
C VAL A 50 14.46 -15.09 8.30
N LEU A 51 13.71 -16.03 8.87
CA LEU A 51 12.27 -15.95 9.01
C LEU A 51 11.89 -15.44 10.40
N TRP A 52 10.84 -14.63 10.45
CA TRP A 52 10.19 -14.22 11.70
C TRP A 52 8.77 -14.75 11.74
N LEU A 53 8.51 -15.64 12.70
CA LEU A 53 7.21 -16.27 12.91
C LEU A 53 6.59 -15.75 14.20
N ARG A 54 5.34 -15.29 14.13
CA ARG A 54 4.55 -14.92 15.31
C ARG A 54 3.71 -16.11 15.74
N ALA A 55 3.81 -16.49 17.01
CA ALA A 55 3.01 -17.57 17.56
C ALA A 55 2.66 -17.34 19.03
N ALA A 56 1.61 -18.04 19.48
CA ALA A 56 1.15 -17.97 20.86
C ALA A 56 2.26 -18.37 21.86
N PRO A 57 2.24 -17.82 23.08
CA PRO A 57 3.16 -18.24 24.13
C PRO A 57 3.13 -19.75 24.35
N GLY A 58 4.30 -20.38 24.35
CA GLY A 58 4.44 -21.84 24.53
C GLY A 58 4.28 -22.68 23.25
N ALA A 59 4.14 -22.07 22.07
CA ALA A 59 4.13 -22.80 20.80
C ALA A 59 5.45 -23.60 20.59
N ASP A 60 5.33 -24.82 20.06
CA ASP A 60 6.47 -25.67 19.72
C ASP A 60 7.05 -25.29 18.36
N LEU A 61 8.30 -24.81 18.35
CA LEU A 61 8.98 -24.42 17.12
C LEU A 61 9.09 -25.58 16.11
N SER A 62 9.25 -26.81 16.56
CA SER A 62 9.35 -27.99 15.68
C SER A 62 8.08 -28.19 14.88
N GLU A 63 6.92 -28.07 15.53
CA GLU A 63 5.61 -28.15 14.88
C GLU A 63 5.39 -26.98 13.90
N LEU A 64 5.81 -25.76 14.27
CA LEU A 64 5.75 -24.60 13.38
C LEU A 64 6.58 -24.84 12.11
N LEU A 65 7.82 -25.31 12.25
CA LEU A 65 8.70 -25.61 11.11
C LEU A 65 8.15 -26.74 10.23
N GLU A 66 7.58 -27.78 10.83
CA GLU A 66 6.92 -28.85 10.08
C GLU A 66 5.72 -28.30 9.28
N SER A 67 4.88 -27.47 9.90
CA SER A 67 3.75 -26.85 9.22
C SER A 67 4.14 -25.94 8.05
N LEU A 68 5.27 -25.21 8.17
CA LEU A 68 5.84 -24.42 7.08
C LEU A 68 6.28 -25.30 5.90
N ARG A 69 7.00 -26.40 6.18
CA ARG A 69 7.45 -27.35 5.15
C ARG A 69 6.29 -28.03 4.45
N GLN A 70 5.20 -28.30 5.17
CA GLN A 70 3.99 -28.92 4.63
C GLN A 70 3.04 -27.91 3.94
N GLY A 71 3.31 -26.60 4.03
CA GLY A 71 2.43 -25.55 3.51
C GLY A 71 1.10 -25.44 4.26
N THR A 72 1.04 -25.91 5.50
CA THR A 72 -0.14 -25.87 6.37
C THR A 72 -0.10 -24.72 7.38
N TYR A 73 1.04 -24.03 7.52
CA TYR A 73 1.15 -22.78 8.28
C TYR A 73 0.21 -21.71 7.72
N ARG A 74 -0.59 -21.06 8.58
CA ARG A 74 -1.70 -20.17 8.18
C ARG A 74 -1.55 -18.70 8.60
N ARG A 75 -0.54 -18.38 9.40
CA ARG A 75 -0.28 -17.00 9.80
C ARG A 75 0.68 -16.35 8.79
N PRO A 76 0.66 -15.03 8.63
CA PRO A 76 1.73 -14.36 7.90
C PRO A 76 3.09 -14.59 8.57
N PHE A 77 4.15 -14.37 7.81
CA PHE A 77 5.52 -14.34 8.32
C PHE A 77 6.39 -13.40 7.49
N VAL A 78 7.51 -12.97 8.10
CA VAL A 78 8.52 -12.17 7.41
C VAL A 78 9.68 -13.05 7.00
N LEU A 79 10.19 -12.86 5.78
CA LEU A 79 11.45 -13.42 5.31
C LEU A 79 12.40 -12.26 4.96
N ASP A 80 13.59 -12.26 5.54
CA ASP A 80 14.63 -11.25 5.33
C ASP A 80 15.92 -11.93 4.84
N ASP A 81 16.35 -11.60 3.63
CA ASP A 81 17.58 -12.15 3.03
C ASP A 81 18.79 -11.19 3.08
N GLY A 82 18.67 -10.08 3.81
CA GLY A 82 19.67 -9.03 3.91
C GLY A 82 19.67 -8.03 2.75
N VAL A 83 18.93 -8.30 1.67
CA VAL A 83 18.73 -7.37 0.54
C VAL A 83 17.29 -6.89 0.48
N THR A 84 16.35 -7.82 0.63
CA THR A 84 14.91 -7.60 0.66
C THR A 84 14.31 -8.15 1.94
N ARG A 85 13.24 -7.50 2.38
CA ARG A 85 12.36 -7.98 3.43
C ARG A 85 10.98 -8.19 2.84
N ARG A 86 10.43 -9.39 3.00
CA ARG A 86 9.21 -9.84 2.34
C ARG A 86 8.19 -10.33 3.36
N LEU A 87 6.92 -9.98 3.14
CA LEU A 87 5.79 -10.54 3.87
C LEU A 87 5.18 -11.67 3.04
N HIS A 88 4.95 -12.80 3.67
CA HIS A 88 4.41 -14.01 3.07
C HIS A 88 3.20 -14.52 3.86
N PHE A 89 2.21 -15.08 3.15
CA PHE A 89 1.19 -15.96 3.75
C PHE A 89 1.55 -17.44 3.55
N ASP A 90 2.32 -17.72 2.50
CA ASP A 90 2.93 -18.99 2.18
C ASP A 90 4.21 -18.74 1.36
N PHE A 91 4.97 -19.79 1.06
CA PHE A 91 6.16 -19.67 0.22
C PHE A 91 5.86 -19.49 -1.27
N ASN A 92 4.60 -19.60 -1.70
CA ASN A 92 4.21 -19.52 -3.10
C ASN A 92 3.89 -18.08 -3.54
N SER A 93 3.63 -17.19 -2.58
CA SER A 93 3.21 -15.82 -2.83
C SER A 93 3.95 -14.82 -1.96
N ILE A 94 4.53 -13.81 -2.60
CA ILE A 94 5.04 -12.61 -1.91
C ILE A 94 3.87 -11.62 -1.84
N GLN A 95 3.44 -11.30 -0.61
CA GLN A 95 2.35 -10.35 -0.37
C GLN A 95 2.86 -8.91 -0.38
N SER A 96 4.05 -8.70 0.20
CA SER A 96 4.72 -7.40 0.17
C SER A 96 6.23 -7.58 0.18
N GLU A 97 6.95 -6.59 -0.34
CA GLU A 97 8.40 -6.60 -0.46
C GLU A 97 8.93 -5.18 -0.26
N MET A 98 10.05 -5.09 0.46
CA MET A 98 10.79 -3.87 0.70
C MET A 98 12.27 -4.12 0.43
N THR A 99 12.86 -3.35 -0.48
CA THR A 99 14.32 -3.29 -0.62
C THR A 99 14.91 -2.64 0.63
N ILE A 100 15.80 -3.32 1.35
CA ILE A 100 16.37 -2.80 2.61
C ILE A 100 17.26 -1.57 2.35
N GLY A 101 17.98 -1.57 1.23
CA GLY A 101 18.84 -0.45 0.82
C GLY A 101 18.09 0.78 0.29
N ASP A 102 16.84 0.61 -0.13
CA ASP A 102 15.94 1.70 -0.54
C ASP A 102 14.50 1.42 -0.08
N PRO A 103 14.19 1.61 1.22
CA PRO A 103 12.89 1.26 1.77
C PRO A 103 11.73 2.02 1.11
N LEU A 104 11.99 3.16 0.49
CA LEU A 104 10.94 3.99 -0.14
C LEU A 104 10.54 3.49 -1.53
N GLU A 105 11.31 2.57 -2.10
CA GLU A 105 11.00 1.98 -3.39
C GLU A 105 9.68 1.19 -3.32
N LEU A 106 8.85 1.41 -4.33
CA LEU A 106 7.64 0.63 -4.56
C LEU A 106 7.97 -0.54 -5.49
N ASN A 107 8.31 -1.70 -4.92
CA ASN A 107 8.83 -2.85 -5.68
C ASN A 107 7.81 -3.42 -6.69
N PHE A 108 6.53 -3.43 -6.33
CA PHE A 108 5.47 -3.95 -7.20
C PHE A 108 4.97 -2.92 -8.22
N ALA A 109 4.85 -3.33 -9.49
CA ALA A 109 4.38 -2.47 -10.58
C ALA A 109 3.00 -1.85 -10.33
N TYR A 110 2.07 -2.58 -9.69
CA TYR A 110 0.75 -2.06 -9.39
C TYR A 110 0.80 -0.96 -8.32
N THR A 111 1.62 -1.10 -7.27
CA THR A 111 1.77 -0.06 -6.23
C THR A 111 2.29 1.26 -6.81
N ARG A 112 3.27 1.21 -7.73
CA ARG A 112 3.74 2.37 -8.49
C ARG A 112 2.63 3.04 -9.29
N ARG A 113 1.80 2.22 -9.97
CA ARG A 113 0.70 2.73 -10.80
C ARG A 113 -0.48 3.23 -9.98
N MET A 114 -0.70 2.73 -8.75
CA MET A 114 -1.71 3.28 -7.85
C MET A 114 -1.40 4.73 -7.48
N MET A 115 -0.12 5.13 -7.42
CA MET A 115 0.28 6.52 -7.20
C MET A 115 -0.15 7.47 -8.32
N ALA A 116 -0.65 6.97 -9.46
CA ALA A 116 -1.24 7.79 -10.51
C ALA A 116 -2.43 8.65 -10.03
N PHE A 117 -2.97 8.41 -8.82
CA PHE A 117 -3.91 9.33 -8.18
C PHE A 117 -3.36 10.76 -8.08
N LEU A 118 -2.04 10.93 -7.95
CA LEU A 118 -1.39 12.24 -7.84
C LEU A 118 -1.55 13.09 -9.10
N LEU A 119 -1.89 12.49 -10.25
CA LEU A 119 -2.29 13.23 -11.44
C LEU A 119 -3.58 14.04 -11.20
N PHE A 120 -4.49 13.51 -10.39
CA PHE A 120 -5.78 14.15 -10.13
C PHE A 120 -5.79 14.91 -8.80
N HIS A 121 -5.03 14.43 -7.82
CA HIS A 121 -4.96 15.01 -6.49
C HIS A 121 -3.50 15.15 -6.03
N PRO A 122 -2.73 16.13 -6.55
CA PRO A 122 -1.29 16.24 -6.29
C PRO A 122 -0.93 16.64 -4.86
N ARG A 123 -1.89 17.20 -4.10
CA ARG A 123 -1.72 17.66 -2.72
C ARG A 123 -2.91 17.21 -1.86
N PRO A 124 -3.09 15.90 -1.61
CA PRO A 124 -4.15 15.42 -0.73
C PRO A 124 -3.86 15.83 0.72
N GLU A 125 -4.88 16.25 1.45
CA GLU A 125 -4.76 16.46 2.89
C GLU A 125 -4.89 15.12 3.64
N HIS A 126 -5.71 14.21 3.14
CA HIS A 126 -5.94 12.90 3.76
C HIS A 126 -6.01 11.77 2.73
N VAL A 127 -5.11 10.79 2.90
CA VAL A 127 -5.08 9.52 2.15
C VAL A 127 -5.43 8.38 3.11
N VAL A 128 -6.39 7.53 2.73
CA VAL A 128 -6.67 6.28 3.43
C VAL A 128 -6.12 5.12 2.60
N VAL A 129 -5.35 4.22 3.21
CA VAL A 129 -4.81 3.00 2.60
C VAL A 129 -5.48 1.81 3.26
N VAL A 130 -6.22 1.01 2.50
CA VAL A 130 -6.84 -0.23 2.96
C VAL A 130 -5.96 -1.41 2.55
N GLY A 131 -5.52 -2.19 3.54
CA GLY A 131 -4.46 -3.19 3.39
C GLY A 131 -3.10 -2.58 3.73
N LEU A 132 -2.46 -3.09 4.79
CA LEU A 132 -1.13 -2.65 5.21
C LEU A 132 -0.05 -3.37 4.39
N GLY A 133 -0.11 -4.71 4.30
CA GLY A 133 0.99 -5.51 3.79
C GLY A 133 2.31 -5.19 4.51
N GLY A 134 3.36 -4.83 3.77
CA GLY A 134 4.63 -4.30 4.30
C GLY A 134 4.67 -2.77 4.41
N GLY A 135 3.52 -2.09 4.32
CA GLY A 135 3.40 -0.64 4.51
C GLY A 135 4.00 0.23 3.41
N SER A 136 4.33 -0.32 2.22
CA SER A 136 5.05 0.39 1.16
C SER A 136 4.32 1.64 0.65
N MET A 137 3.02 1.54 0.34
CA MET A 137 2.22 2.70 -0.07
C MET A 137 2.09 3.75 1.04
N THR A 138 1.91 3.31 2.28
CA THR A 138 1.81 4.19 3.44
C THR A 138 3.10 4.98 3.64
N ARG A 139 4.25 4.27 3.62
CA ARG A 139 5.58 4.85 3.76
C ARG A 139 5.92 5.80 2.61
N PHE A 140 5.56 5.43 1.38
CA PHE A 140 5.70 6.29 0.20
C PHE A 140 4.88 7.58 0.38
N CYS A 141 3.58 7.49 0.65
CA CYS A 141 2.72 8.67 0.81
C CYS A 141 3.20 9.55 1.96
N HIS A 142 3.51 8.98 3.12
CA HIS A 142 4.00 9.72 4.28
C HIS A 142 5.28 10.52 3.97
N ARG A 143 6.20 9.94 3.19
CA ARG A 143 7.48 10.56 2.87
C ARG A 143 7.40 11.55 1.70
N GLN A 144 6.63 11.22 0.67
CA GLN A 144 6.52 11.99 -0.56
C GLN A 144 5.51 13.13 -0.45
N LEU A 145 4.58 13.05 0.51
CA LEU A 145 3.52 14.01 0.74
C LEU A 145 3.61 14.50 2.21
N PRO A 146 4.52 15.43 2.52
CA PRO A 146 4.84 15.82 3.90
C PRO A 146 3.65 16.45 4.65
N GLU A 147 2.71 17.06 3.94
CA GLU A 147 1.52 17.71 4.52
C GLU A 147 0.30 16.77 4.60
N THR A 148 0.44 15.52 4.16
CA THR A 148 -0.68 14.57 4.07
C THR A 148 -0.78 13.73 5.33
N ARG A 149 -1.99 13.64 5.91
CA ARG A 149 -2.36 12.59 6.86
C ARG A 149 -2.58 11.28 6.11
N VAL A 150 -2.00 10.18 6.59
CA VAL A 150 -2.13 8.85 6.01
C VAL A 150 -2.71 7.89 7.06
N THR A 151 -3.91 7.38 6.80
CA THR A 151 -4.56 6.38 7.66
C THR A 151 -4.51 5.02 6.99
N THR A 152 -3.87 4.04 7.60
CA THR A 152 -3.82 2.67 7.10
C THR A 152 -4.80 1.80 7.87
N VAL A 153 -5.69 1.11 7.18
CA VAL A 153 -6.69 0.20 7.74
C VAL A 153 -6.29 -1.23 7.40
N GLU A 154 -6.08 -2.06 8.41
CA GLU A 154 -5.68 -3.46 8.28
C GLU A 154 -6.56 -4.34 9.17
N ILE A 155 -6.96 -5.50 8.64
CA ILE A 155 -7.84 -6.45 9.32
C ILE A 155 -7.06 -7.52 10.07
N ASP A 156 -5.84 -7.84 9.63
CA ASP A 156 -5.02 -8.91 10.19
C ASP A 156 -4.06 -8.35 11.26
N GLU A 157 -4.30 -8.71 12.52
CA GLU A 157 -3.46 -8.33 13.65
C GLU A 157 -2.01 -8.82 13.55
N ASP A 158 -1.76 -9.95 12.88
CA ASP A 158 -0.40 -10.46 12.67
C ASP A 158 0.34 -9.60 11.64
N VAL A 159 -0.35 -9.09 10.60
CA VAL A 159 0.23 -8.13 9.64
C VAL A 159 0.54 -6.80 10.34
N ILE A 160 -0.35 -6.31 11.19
CA ILE A 160 -0.11 -5.09 12.00
C ILE A 160 1.10 -5.29 12.91
N ALA A 161 1.22 -6.42 13.59
CA ALA A 161 2.37 -6.73 14.44
C ALA A 161 3.69 -6.80 13.64
N MET A 162 3.63 -7.04 12.32
CA MET A 162 4.81 -7.02 11.45
C MET A 162 5.23 -5.63 10.98
N SER A 163 4.40 -4.60 11.19
CA SER A 163 4.61 -3.24 10.67
C SER A 163 6.00 -2.66 11.03
N ASP A 164 6.50 -2.94 12.23
CA ASP A 164 7.81 -2.50 12.71
C ASP A 164 8.96 -3.09 11.89
N PHE A 165 8.83 -4.34 11.41
CA PHE A 165 9.81 -4.93 10.51
C PHE A 165 9.89 -4.17 9.18
N PHE A 166 8.85 -3.45 8.77
CA PHE A 166 8.87 -2.71 7.51
C PHE A 166 9.02 -1.19 7.70
N GLY A 167 9.36 -0.75 8.92
CA GLY A 167 9.56 0.65 9.23
C GLY A 167 8.31 1.49 8.95
N PHE A 168 7.15 1.03 9.43
CA PHE A 168 5.93 1.82 9.37
C PHE A 168 6.17 3.23 9.94
N PRO A 169 5.81 4.30 9.21
CA PRO A 169 6.04 5.65 9.69
C PRO A 169 5.13 5.96 10.88
N GLY A 170 5.71 6.27 12.03
CA GLY A 170 4.98 6.64 13.25
C GLY A 170 5.69 7.73 14.04
N GLY A 171 4.97 8.34 14.98
CA GLY A 171 5.54 9.27 15.97
C GLY A 171 5.34 10.76 15.69
N ASP A 172 5.00 11.17 14.47
CA ASP A 172 4.71 12.58 14.12
C ASP A 172 3.21 12.92 13.99
N GLY A 173 2.34 11.92 14.22
CA GLY A 173 0.88 12.07 14.17
C GLY A 173 0.28 12.11 12.75
N ARG A 174 1.09 12.12 11.68
CA ARG A 174 0.59 12.11 10.30
C ARG A 174 0.20 10.72 9.82
N SER A 175 0.80 9.68 10.37
CA SER A 175 0.49 8.29 10.01
C SER A 175 -0.18 7.55 11.16
N GLN A 176 -1.31 6.91 10.86
CA GLN A 176 -2.09 6.13 11.80
C GLN A 176 -2.34 4.73 11.24
N LEU A 177 -2.17 3.70 12.07
CA LEU A 177 -2.56 2.33 11.76
C LEU A 177 -3.80 1.96 12.57
N VAL A 178 -4.86 1.55 11.88
CA VAL A 178 -6.17 1.19 12.43
C VAL A 178 -6.40 -0.30 12.20
N HIS A 179 -6.60 -1.04 13.28
CA HIS A 179 -7.03 -2.44 13.21
C HIS A 179 -8.56 -2.49 13.05
N ALA A 180 -9.03 -2.75 11.83
CA ALA A 180 -10.46 -2.84 11.52
C ALA A 180 -10.70 -3.55 10.18
N ASP A 181 -11.89 -4.12 10.01
CA ASP A 181 -12.41 -4.43 8.69
C ASP A 181 -12.71 -3.12 7.94
N ALA A 182 -12.39 -3.07 6.64
CA ALA A 182 -12.56 -1.85 5.84
C ALA A 182 -14.04 -1.43 5.71
N ALA A 183 -14.97 -2.38 5.59
CA ALA A 183 -16.39 -2.06 5.52
C ALA A 183 -16.93 -1.52 6.85
N GLU A 184 -16.46 -2.05 7.98
CA GLU A 184 -16.76 -1.48 9.30
C GLU A 184 -16.17 -0.08 9.45
N TYR A 185 -14.91 0.12 9.05
CA TYR A 185 -14.24 1.41 9.10
C TYR A 185 -15.03 2.48 8.32
N PHE A 186 -15.40 2.23 7.07
CA PHE A 186 -16.16 3.19 6.28
C PHE A 186 -17.62 3.35 6.72
N ALA A 187 -18.20 2.35 7.39
CA ALA A 187 -19.54 2.47 7.98
C ALA A 187 -19.56 3.39 9.21
N THR A 188 -18.45 3.52 9.93
CA THR A 188 -18.41 4.12 11.27
C THR A 188 -17.55 5.37 11.37
N THR A 189 -16.53 5.53 10.52
CA THR A 189 -15.68 6.72 10.52
C THR A 189 -16.46 7.95 10.08
N ASP A 190 -16.17 9.10 10.68
CA ASP A 190 -16.64 10.41 10.22
C ASP A 190 -15.55 11.20 9.47
N ASP A 191 -14.33 10.65 9.40
CA ASP A 191 -13.23 11.27 8.66
C ASP A 191 -13.48 11.21 7.15
N MET A 192 -13.32 12.37 6.50
CA MET A 192 -13.38 12.49 5.05
C MET A 192 -11.98 12.33 4.44
N ALA A 193 -11.87 11.60 3.34
CA ALA A 193 -10.61 11.39 2.62
C ALA A 193 -10.64 12.07 1.24
N ASP A 194 -9.48 12.57 0.79
CA ASP A 194 -9.31 13.00 -0.61
C ASP A 194 -9.06 11.80 -1.51
N VAL A 195 -8.30 10.82 -1.02
CA VAL A 195 -7.91 9.63 -1.76
C VAL A 195 -8.06 8.39 -0.89
N VAL A 196 -8.66 7.34 -1.45
CA VAL A 196 -8.66 5.99 -0.84
C VAL A 196 -7.94 5.01 -1.76
N LEU A 197 -6.89 4.36 -1.26
CA LEU A 197 -6.17 3.30 -1.94
C LEU A 197 -6.60 1.96 -1.35
N ILE A 198 -7.15 1.05 -2.15
CA ILE A 198 -7.58 -0.27 -1.70
C ILE A 198 -6.68 -1.34 -2.29
N ASP A 199 -6.01 -2.07 -1.42
CA ASP A 199 -5.09 -3.16 -1.73
C ASP A 199 -5.28 -4.34 -0.76
N GLY A 200 -6.52 -4.84 -0.68
CA GLY A 200 -6.85 -6.00 0.14
C GLY A 200 -7.07 -7.26 -0.71
N CYS A 201 -6.29 -8.29 -0.43
CA CYS A 201 -6.47 -9.61 -1.03
C CYS A 201 -6.44 -10.70 0.05
N ASP A 202 -7.18 -11.78 -0.20
CA ASP A 202 -7.04 -13.04 0.50
C ASP A 202 -6.25 -14.02 -0.39
N ARG A 203 -6.05 -15.25 0.09
CA ARG A 203 -5.37 -16.32 -0.65
C ARG A 203 -5.99 -16.66 -2.03
N TRP A 204 -7.18 -16.14 -2.35
CA TRP A 204 -7.89 -16.34 -3.61
C TRP A 204 -7.93 -15.09 -4.49
N GLY A 205 -7.23 -14.02 -4.10
CA GLY A 205 -7.18 -12.72 -4.79
C GLY A 205 -8.00 -11.67 -4.05
N THR A 206 -8.64 -10.76 -4.79
CA THR A 206 -9.43 -9.65 -4.22
C THR A 206 -10.38 -10.15 -3.12
N ALA A 207 -10.35 -9.51 -1.94
CA ALA A 207 -11.13 -9.92 -0.77
C ALA A 207 -12.65 -9.86 -1.04
N THR A 208 -13.41 -10.76 -0.41
CA THR A 208 -14.87 -10.85 -0.63
C THR A 208 -15.63 -9.62 -0.17
N THR A 209 -15.12 -8.88 0.82
CA THR A 209 -15.68 -7.59 1.27
C THR A 209 -15.82 -6.61 0.11
N PHE A 210 -14.89 -6.61 -0.85
CA PHE A 210 -14.95 -5.74 -2.02
C PHE A 210 -15.87 -6.23 -3.14
N CYS A 211 -16.52 -7.39 -2.96
CA CYS A 211 -17.58 -7.86 -3.83
C CYS A 211 -18.97 -7.32 -3.42
N ASP A 212 -19.07 -6.72 -2.22
CA ASP A 212 -20.30 -6.08 -1.75
C ASP A 212 -20.45 -4.67 -2.35
N ALA A 213 -21.59 -4.38 -2.96
CA ALA A 213 -21.87 -3.07 -3.53
C ALA A 213 -22.07 -1.99 -2.44
N ASP A 214 -22.59 -2.37 -1.27
CA ASP A 214 -22.88 -1.43 -0.18
C ASP A 214 -21.60 -0.87 0.45
N PHE A 215 -20.50 -1.63 0.40
CA PHE A 215 -19.17 -1.16 0.77
C PHE A 215 -18.79 0.12 0.01
N TYR A 216 -18.97 0.14 -1.30
CA TYR A 216 -18.61 1.28 -2.14
C TYR A 216 -19.52 2.49 -1.91
N VAL A 217 -20.80 2.27 -1.57
CA VAL A 217 -21.73 3.36 -1.22
C VAL A 217 -21.26 4.05 0.07
N LYS A 218 -20.91 3.27 1.10
CA LYS A 218 -20.41 3.78 2.39
C LYS A 218 -19.05 4.48 2.22
N LEU A 219 -18.11 3.86 1.49
CA LEU A 219 -16.82 4.46 1.20
C LEU A 219 -16.96 5.79 0.44
N ARG A 220 -17.81 5.83 -0.59
CA ARG A 220 -18.04 7.04 -1.37
C ARG A 220 -18.59 8.17 -0.52
N ALA A 221 -19.44 7.88 0.46
CA ALA A 221 -19.94 8.87 1.41
C ALA A 221 -18.83 9.47 2.32
N ARG A 222 -17.67 8.81 2.42
CA ARG A 222 -16.47 9.28 3.14
C ARG A 222 -15.38 9.85 2.24
N LEU A 223 -15.62 9.93 0.93
CA LEU A 223 -14.76 10.68 0.02
C LEU A 223 -15.23 12.14 -0.06
N ARG A 224 -14.29 13.08 -0.02
CA ARG A 224 -14.55 14.49 -0.26
C ARG A 224 -15.07 14.70 -1.69
N PRO A 225 -15.82 15.79 -1.95
CA PRO A 225 -16.08 16.22 -3.32
C PRO A 225 -14.76 16.42 -4.07
N GLY A 226 -14.66 15.89 -5.30
CA GLY A 226 -13.41 15.88 -6.06
C GLY A 226 -12.42 14.76 -5.68
N GLY A 227 -12.72 13.99 -4.63
CA GLY A 227 -11.90 12.87 -4.19
C GLY A 227 -12.03 11.63 -5.08
N LEU A 228 -11.10 10.69 -4.92
CA LEU A 228 -11.08 9.47 -5.73
C LEU A 228 -10.65 8.22 -4.95
N MET A 229 -11.06 7.07 -5.45
CA MET A 229 -10.63 5.75 -4.97
C MET A 229 -9.79 5.07 -6.05
N VAL A 230 -8.72 4.38 -5.64
CA VAL A 230 -7.97 3.46 -6.50
C VAL A 230 -8.05 2.07 -5.92
N LEU A 231 -8.67 1.14 -6.64
CA LEU A 231 -8.84 -0.25 -6.23
C LEU A 231 -7.90 -1.16 -7.02
N ASN A 232 -7.08 -1.95 -6.32
CA ASN A 232 -6.30 -3.05 -6.89
C ASN A 232 -7.15 -4.32 -6.98
N LEU A 233 -7.27 -4.88 -8.19
CA LEU A 233 -8.00 -6.12 -8.45
C LEU A 233 -7.03 -7.19 -8.96
N ILE A 234 -7.02 -8.34 -8.29
CA ILE A 234 -6.25 -9.52 -8.68
C ILE A 234 -7.06 -10.80 -8.43
N GLY A 235 -6.72 -11.88 -9.14
CA GLY A 235 -7.32 -13.20 -8.97
C GLY A 235 -8.54 -13.43 -9.86
N ARG A 236 -9.51 -14.18 -9.33
CA ARG A 236 -10.62 -14.78 -10.09
C ARG A 236 -11.52 -13.75 -10.77
N ASP A 237 -11.95 -14.06 -12.00
CA ASP A 237 -12.75 -13.15 -12.82
C ASP A 237 -14.08 -12.74 -12.17
N HIS A 238 -14.82 -13.67 -11.55
CA HIS A 238 -16.12 -13.33 -10.94
C HIS A 238 -16.01 -12.28 -9.81
N ARG A 239 -14.95 -12.32 -8.99
CA ARG A 239 -14.74 -11.33 -7.91
C ARG A 239 -14.40 -9.96 -8.50
N LYS A 240 -13.52 -9.93 -9.52
CA LYS A 240 -13.19 -8.69 -10.23
C LYS A 240 -14.44 -8.10 -10.88
N THR A 241 -15.27 -8.93 -11.52
CA THR A 241 -16.53 -8.50 -12.13
C THR A 241 -17.51 -7.93 -11.10
N ALA A 242 -17.68 -8.59 -9.95
CA ALA A 242 -18.54 -8.10 -8.87
C ALA A 242 -18.05 -6.76 -8.31
N ALA A 243 -16.75 -6.64 -8.04
CA ALA A 243 -16.15 -5.39 -7.58
C ALA A 243 -16.34 -4.25 -8.59
N VAL A 244 -16.05 -4.49 -9.87
CA VAL A 244 -16.26 -3.51 -10.94
C VAL A 244 -17.72 -3.08 -11.00
N ALA A 245 -18.68 -4.01 -10.96
CA ALA A 245 -20.11 -3.69 -10.97
C ALA A 245 -20.53 -2.85 -9.76
N GLY A 246 -20.03 -3.18 -8.57
CA GLY A 246 -20.24 -2.41 -7.34
C GLY A 246 -19.72 -0.98 -7.47
N VAL A 247 -18.48 -0.80 -7.97
CA VAL A 247 -17.88 0.51 -8.22
C VAL A 247 -18.65 1.29 -9.28
N THR A 248 -18.97 0.68 -10.42
CA THR A 248 -19.76 1.32 -11.49
C THR A 248 -21.08 1.85 -10.94
N ARG A 249 -21.80 1.05 -10.14
CA ARG A 249 -23.06 1.47 -9.52
C ARG A 249 -22.85 2.60 -8.51
N ALA A 250 -21.90 2.47 -7.59
CA ALA A 250 -21.71 3.43 -6.51
C ALA A 250 -21.21 4.79 -7.00
N PHE A 251 -20.32 4.82 -8.00
CA PHE A 251 -19.71 6.03 -8.54
C PHE A 251 -20.40 6.60 -9.79
N GLY A 252 -21.49 5.95 -10.25
CA GLY A 252 -22.25 6.40 -11.42
C GLY A 252 -21.48 6.25 -12.73
N GLY A 253 -20.66 5.21 -12.87
CA GLY A 253 -19.87 4.97 -14.08
C GLY A 253 -18.62 5.84 -14.26
N ARG A 254 -18.36 6.80 -13.34
CA ARG A 254 -17.14 7.64 -13.32
C ARG A 254 -15.93 6.85 -12.85
N HIS A 255 -15.42 5.94 -13.69
CA HIS A 255 -14.17 5.24 -13.40
C HIS A 255 -13.33 4.95 -14.65
N ILE A 256 -12.02 4.85 -14.43
CA ILE A 256 -11.03 4.48 -15.46
C ILE A 256 -10.32 3.22 -15.01
N ALA A 257 -10.32 2.18 -15.85
CA ALA A 257 -9.60 0.95 -15.59
C ALA A 257 -8.18 1.01 -16.16
N MET A 258 -7.20 0.40 -15.50
CA MET A 258 -5.82 0.26 -15.97
C MET A 258 -5.32 -1.17 -15.73
N SER A 259 -4.99 -1.89 -16.80
CA SER A 259 -4.33 -3.20 -16.68
C SER A 259 -2.82 -3.06 -16.41
N VAL A 260 -2.32 -3.88 -15.48
CA VAL A 260 -0.92 -4.05 -15.06
C VAL A 260 -0.48 -5.51 -15.33
N PRO A 261 -0.05 -5.81 -16.57
CA PRO A 261 0.28 -7.18 -16.98
C PRO A 261 1.36 -7.86 -16.14
N GLU A 262 2.32 -7.08 -15.61
CA GLU A 262 3.48 -7.58 -14.89
C GLU A 262 3.15 -8.40 -13.63
N GLY A 263 1.95 -8.21 -13.06
CA GLY A 263 1.45 -8.96 -11.90
C GLY A 263 0.02 -9.49 -12.07
N GLY A 264 -0.57 -9.35 -13.27
CA GLY A 264 -1.98 -9.70 -13.50
C GLY A 264 -2.98 -8.80 -12.76
N ASN A 265 -2.54 -7.64 -12.27
CA ASN A 265 -3.39 -6.69 -11.56
C ASN A 265 -4.20 -5.82 -12.53
N HIS A 266 -5.38 -5.39 -12.07
CA HIS A 266 -6.21 -4.38 -12.70
C HIS A 266 -6.51 -3.28 -11.69
N LEU A 267 -6.14 -2.04 -12.00
CA LEU A 267 -6.45 -0.90 -11.16
C LEU A 267 -7.73 -0.25 -11.65
N LEU A 268 -8.62 0.14 -10.73
CA LEU A 268 -9.82 0.90 -11.04
C LEU A 268 -9.80 2.23 -10.29
N PHE A 269 -9.69 3.33 -11.04
CA PHE A 269 -9.73 4.69 -10.53
C PHE A 269 -11.17 5.18 -10.59
N ALA A 270 -11.83 5.37 -9.46
CA ALA A 270 -13.22 5.79 -9.37
C ALA A 270 -13.32 7.20 -8.77
N PHE A 271 -14.09 8.08 -9.40
CA PHE A 271 -14.11 9.51 -9.11
C PHE A 271 -15.43 9.91 -8.45
N ASN A 272 -15.33 10.62 -7.32
CA ASN A 272 -16.51 11.04 -6.58
C ASN A 272 -17.23 12.24 -7.24
N GLU A 273 -18.35 12.67 -6.65
CA GLU A 273 -19.04 13.88 -7.09
C GLU A 273 -18.12 15.10 -7.05
N GLY A 274 -18.33 16.04 -7.98
CA GLY A 274 -17.48 17.22 -8.14
C GLY A 274 -16.26 17.00 -9.04
N CYS A 275 -15.89 15.75 -9.37
CA CYS A 275 -14.91 15.50 -10.42
C CYS A 275 -15.52 15.81 -11.80
N VAL A 276 -14.78 16.57 -12.61
CA VAL A 276 -15.08 16.83 -14.03
C VAL A 276 -14.26 15.91 -14.93
N ALA A 277 -14.66 15.80 -16.20
CA ALA A 277 -13.90 15.06 -17.20
C ALA A 277 -12.41 15.49 -17.19
N PRO A 278 -11.46 14.54 -17.18
CA PRO A 278 -10.04 14.86 -17.08
C PRO A 278 -9.54 15.73 -18.24
N ASP A 279 -8.88 16.84 -17.93
CA ASP A 279 -8.09 17.59 -18.90
C ASP A 279 -6.76 16.87 -19.16
N TRP A 280 -6.75 16.00 -20.16
CA TRP A 280 -5.55 15.23 -20.51
C TRP A 280 -4.37 16.05 -21.02
N GLN A 281 -4.57 17.30 -21.42
CA GLN A 281 -3.45 18.19 -21.74
C GLN A 281 -2.80 18.68 -20.45
N ALA A 282 -3.59 19.21 -19.51
CA ALA A 282 -3.09 19.63 -18.20
C ALA A 282 -2.47 18.47 -17.42
N LEU A 283 -3.10 17.29 -17.43
CA LEU A 283 -2.58 16.11 -16.73
C LEU A 283 -1.24 15.62 -17.30
N ARG A 284 -0.97 15.80 -18.60
CA ARG A 284 0.34 15.47 -19.18
C ARG A 284 1.43 16.43 -18.73
N GLN A 285 1.13 17.72 -18.61
CA GLN A 285 2.07 18.70 -18.08
C GLN A 285 2.36 18.44 -16.59
N GLN A 286 1.32 18.14 -15.82
CA GLN A 286 1.47 17.76 -14.41
C GLN A 286 2.27 16.47 -14.25
N ALA A 287 2.09 15.50 -15.16
CA ALA A 287 2.82 14.23 -15.13
C ALA A 287 4.34 14.42 -15.23
N GLU A 288 4.82 15.37 -16.03
CA GLU A 288 6.25 15.70 -16.13
C GLU A 288 6.79 16.24 -14.79
N THR A 289 6.04 17.15 -14.15
CA THR A 289 6.42 17.69 -12.83
C THR A 289 6.45 16.62 -11.74
N LEU A 290 5.51 15.68 -11.77
CA LEU A 290 5.42 14.58 -10.79
C LEU A 290 6.52 13.53 -10.98
N GLU A 291 6.95 13.27 -12.22
CA GLU A 291 8.05 12.34 -12.50
C GLU A 291 9.36 12.82 -11.88
N ASP A 292 9.66 14.11 -12.02
CA ASP A 292 10.83 14.74 -11.39
C ASP A 292 10.77 14.68 -9.85
N ALA A 293 9.58 14.90 -9.28
CA ALA A 293 9.39 14.95 -7.83
C ALA A 293 9.46 13.56 -7.16
N HIS A 294 8.90 12.53 -7.80
CA HIS A 294 8.63 11.24 -7.15
C HIS A 294 9.37 10.05 -7.77
N ARG A 295 10.08 10.25 -8.89
CA ARG A 295 10.82 9.20 -9.62
C ARG A 295 9.94 8.03 -10.06
N LEU A 296 8.68 8.30 -10.37
CA LEU A 296 7.74 7.36 -10.99
C LEU A 296 7.37 7.86 -12.39
N ASN A 297 7.13 6.95 -13.34
CA ASN A 297 6.83 7.30 -14.72
C ASN A 297 5.37 7.78 -14.90
N PHE A 298 5.06 8.92 -14.31
CA PHE A 298 3.76 9.57 -14.39
C PHE A 298 3.32 9.84 -15.83
N PRO A 299 4.18 10.23 -16.79
CA PRO A 299 3.77 10.40 -18.18
C PRO A 299 3.25 9.10 -18.81
N ALA A 300 3.84 7.94 -18.48
CA ALA A 300 3.31 6.65 -18.92
C ALA A 300 1.96 6.35 -18.26
N PHE A 301 1.79 6.67 -16.99
CA PHE A 301 0.52 6.47 -16.28
C PHE A 301 -0.59 7.32 -16.89
N ALA A 302 -0.33 8.60 -17.15
CA ALA A 302 -1.28 9.53 -17.78
C ALA A 302 -1.69 9.04 -19.17
N ARG A 303 -0.74 8.64 -20.03
CA ARG A 303 -1.04 8.07 -21.36
C ARG A 303 -1.93 6.82 -21.27
N ARG A 304 -1.69 5.96 -20.28
CA ARG A 304 -2.46 4.72 -20.09
C ARG A 304 -3.88 5.01 -19.61
N LEU A 305 -4.04 5.92 -18.66
CA LEU A 305 -5.36 6.36 -18.18
C LEU A 305 -6.16 7.03 -19.30
N GLN A 306 -5.52 7.92 -20.07
CA GLN A 306 -6.16 8.59 -21.21
C GLN A 306 -6.72 7.60 -22.23
N ARG A 307 -5.92 6.60 -22.62
CA ARG A 307 -6.34 5.56 -23.58
C ARG A 307 -7.54 4.74 -23.10
N ASN A 308 -7.69 4.59 -21.79
CA ASN A 308 -8.72 3.76 -21.18
C ASN A 308 -9.93 4.57 -20.69
N CYS A 309 -9.90 5.89 -20.83
CA CYS A 309 -10.99 6.77 -20.39
C CYS A 309 -12.10 6.81 -21.44
N SER A 310 -13.31 6.37 -21.08
CA SER A 310 -14.51 6.62 -21.86
C SER A 310 -15.17 7.93 -21.44
N ILE A 311 -15.62 8.74 -22.41
CA ILE A 311 -16.34 10.01 -22.15
C ILE A 311 -17.75 9.74 -21.57
N GLU A 312 -18.32 8.57 -21.82
CA GLU A 312 -19.68 8.22 -21.39
C GLU A 312 -19.85 8.23 -19.87
N GLY A 313 -18.80 7.90 -19.12
CA GLY A 313 -18.82 7.89 -17.67
C GLY A 313 -18.82 9.28 -17.03
N TRP A 314 -18.66 10.36 -17.79
CA TRP A 314 -18.51 11.73 -17.28
C TRP A 314 -19.70 12.65 -17.63
N ARG A 315 -20.77 12.08 -18.20
CA ARG A 315 -22.04 12.78 -18.49
C ARG A 315 -22.95 12.76 -17.28
#